data_AF-A0A7C1TW47-F1
#
_entry.id   AF-A0A7C1TW47-F1
#
_cell.length_a   1.000
_cell.length_b   1.000
_cell.length_c   1.000
_cell.angle_alpha   90.00
_cell.angle_beta   90.00
_cell.angle_gamma   90.00
#
_symmetry.space_group_name_H-M   'P 1'
#
loop_
_entity.id
_entity.type
_entity.pdbx_description
1 polymer ?
#
loop_
_entity_poly.entity_id
_entity_poly.type
_entity_poly.pdbx_seq_one_letter_code
_entity_poly.pdbx_strand_id
1 'polypeptide(L)'
;DKLVETMGAEPIENYDKKASCCGGALIFSEPEKSQALIKDIIESAYDGGAEMIVTPCPVCQMNVEVYQDQINARYKTKFNMPVVYYSQLMSVAYGKNVQDSGLNGQVIRAKKLEDIAGK
;
A
#
# COMPACT_ATOMS: atom_id res chain seq x y z
N ASP A 1 1.46 12.51 4.96
CA ASP A 1 0.46 13.42 4.37
C ASP A 1 1.13 14.46 3.53
N LYS A 2 1.81 15.47 4.11
CA LYS A 2 2.56 16.50 3.34
C LYS A 2 3.38 15.97 2.16
N LEU A 3 4.09 14.85 2.31
CA LEU A 3 4.84 14.21 1.21
C LEU A 3 3.91 13.83 0.05
N VAL A 4 2.80 13.14 0.36
CA VAL A 4 1.82 12.66 -0.62
C VAL A 4 1.09 13.85 -1.27
N GLU A 5 0.71 14.85 -0.49
CA GLU A 5 0.12 16.12 -0.96
C GLU A 5 1.05 16.84 -1.95
N THR A 6 2.34 16.95 -1.60
CA THR A 6 3.34 17.62 -2.45
C THR A 6 3.52 16.89 -3.78
N MET A 7 3.31 15.56 -3.81
CA MET A 7 3.36 14.76 -5.03
C MET A 7 2.03 14.77 -5.82
N GLY A 8 1.03 15.54 -5.38
CA GLY A 8 -0.24 15.70 -6.08
C GLY A 8 -1.31 14.67 -5.74
N ALA A 9 -1.12 13.88 -4.68
CA ALA A 9 -2.12 12.93 -4.20
C ALA A 9 -2.83 13.45 -2.95
N GLU A 10 -4.05 12.98 -2.70
CA GLU A 10 -4.88 13.42 -1.58
C GLU A 10 -4.81 12.39 -0.44
N PRO A 11 -4.21 12.72 0.73
CA PRO A 11 -4.22 11.82 1.87
C PRO A 11 -5.63 11.77 2.48
N ILE A 12 -6.07 10.56 2.85
CA ILE A 12 -7.34 10.40 3.55
C ILE A 12 -7.26 10.99 4.97
N GLU A 13 -8.30 11.71 5.39
CA GLU A 13 -8.35 12.38 6.70
C GLU A 13 -8.56 11.37 7.84
N ASN A 14 -9.42 10.36 7.62
CA ASN A 14 -9.81 9.37 8.61
C ASN A 14 -9.01 8.08 8.46
N TYR A 15 -7.76 8.10 8.91
CA TYR A 15 -6.88 6.92 8.89
C TYR A 15 -6.31 6.60 10.27
N ASP A 16 -7.06 5.83 11.06
CA ASP A 16 -6.71 5.49 12.44
C ASP A 16 -5.42 4.67 12.54
N LYS A 17 -5.08 3.91 11.49
CA LYS A 17 -3.91 3.02 11.46
C LYS A 17 -2.65 3.67 10.88
N LYS A 18 -2.65 5.00 10.72
CA LYS A 18 -1.54 5.77 10.10
C LYS A 18 -0.14 5.53 10.67
N ALA A 19 -0.03 5.39 11.99
CA ALA A 19 1.24 5.13 12.67
C ALA A 19 1.36 3.67 13.15
N SER A 20 0.47 2.78 12.71
CA SER A 20 0.48 1.38 13.12
C SER A 20 1.58 0.59 12.41
N CYS A 21 2.19 -0.36 13.13
CA CYS A 21 3.18 -1.27 12.57
C CYS A 21 2.51 -2.35 11.72
N CYS A 22 3.11 -2.73 10.58
CA CYS A 22 2.64 -3.85 9.75
C CYS A 22 2.94 -5.24 10.37
N GLY A 23 3.64 -5.30 11.50
CA GLY A 23 4.03 -6.56 12.15
C GLY A 23 5.09 -7.34 11.38
N GLY A 24 5.88 -6.70 10.51
CA GLY A 24 6.75 -7.42 9.58
C GLY A 24 7.81 -8.33 10.18
N ALA A 25 8.31 -8.04 11.38
CA ALA A 25 9.21 -8.94 12.10
C ALA A 25 8.51 -10.22 12.61
N LEU A 26 7.19 -10.16 12.78
CA LEU A 26 6.37 -11.26 13.29
C LEU A 26 5.83 -12.16 12.18
N ILE A 27 5.97 -11.80 10.91
CA ILE A 27 5.32 -12.54 9.83
C ILE A 27 5.76 -14.02 9.76
N PHE A 28 6.99 -14.32 10.14
CA PHE A 28 7.52 -15.69 10.15
C PHE A 28 7.23 -16.43 11.46
N SER A 29 7.36 -15.76 12.60
CA SER A 29 7.22 -16.38 13.92
C SER A 29 5.76 -16.48 14.38
N GLU A 30 4.96 -15.45 14.07
CA GLU A 30 3.58 -15.27 14.51
C GLU A 30 2.71 -14.69 13.37
N PRO A 31 2.55 -15.46 12.27
CA PRO A 31 1.88 -14.97 11.05
C PRO A 31 0.45 -14.49 11.30
N GLU A 32 -0.28 -15.13 12.22
CA GLU A 32 -1.66 -14.75 12.51
C GLU A 32 -1.78 -13.36 13.14
N LYS A 33 -0.87 -13.02 14.07
CA LYS A 33 -0.83 -11.69 14.68
C LYS A 33 -0.41 -10.64 13.66
N SER A 34 0.60 -10.94 12.84
CA SER A 34 1.04 -10.02 11.78
C SER A 34 -0.09 -9.77 10.78
N GLN A 35 -0.80 -10.81 10.33
CA GLN A 35 -1.89 -10.68 9.38
C GLN A 35 -3.10 -9.93 9.96
N ALA A 36 -3.38 -10.04 11.26
CA ALA A 36 -4.40 -9.22 11.91
C ALA A 36 -4.03 -7.71 11.87
N LEU A 37 -2.78 -7.36 12.14
CA LEU A 37 -2.30 -5.97 12.05
C LEU A 37 -2.39 -5.42 10.62
N ILE A 38 -2.00 -6.23 9.63
CA ILE A 38 -2.07 -5.86 8.22
C ILE A 38 -3.54 -5.68 7.78
N LYS A 39 -4.44 -6.58 8.21
CA LYS A 39 -5.87 -6.49 7.94
C LYS A 39 -6.43 -5.14 8.41
N ASP A 40 -6.15 -4.76 9.66
CA ASP A 40 -6.60 -3.48 10.23
C ASP A 40 -6.10 -2.27 9.42
N ILE A 41 -4.84 -2.29 8.99
CA ILE A 41 -4.22 -1.24 8.15
C ILE A 41 -4.98 -1.10 6.83
N ILE A 42 -5.24 -2.22 6.15
CA ILE A 42 -5.92 -2.23 4.85
C ILE A 42 -7.39 -1.85 5.00
N GLU A 43 -8.07 -2.38 6.02
CA GLU A 43 -9.48 -2.09 6.30
C GLU A 43 -9.68 -0.61 6.60
N SER A 44 -8.84 -0.02 7.46
CA SER A 44 -8.91 1.42 7.75
C SER A 44 -8.63 2.29 6.51
N ALA A 45 -7.69 1.89 5.65
CA ALA A 45 -7.45 2.59 4.40
C ALA A 45 -8.63 2.44 3.41
N TYR A 46 -9.18 1.23 3.32
CA TYR A 46 -10.31 0.90 2.44
C TYR A 46 -11.59 1.65 2.86
N ASP A 47 -11.91 1.65 4.15
CA ASP A 47 -13.07 2.35 4.71
C ASP A 47 -12.93 3.87 4.60
N GLY A 48 -11.69 4.38 4.68
CA GLY A 48 -11.36 5.77 4.39
C GLY A 48 -11.45 6.15 2.90
N GLY A 49 -11.74 5.20 2.01
CA GLY A 49 -11.84 5.43 0.57
C GLY A 49 -10.50 5.59 -0.14
N ALA A 50 -9.39 5.14 0.48
CA ALA A 50 -8.09 5.21 -0.16
C ALA A 50 -8.03 4.33 -1.41
N GLU A 51 -7.32 4.82 -2.43
CA GLU A 51 -7.15 4.10 -3.69
C GLU A 51 -5.84 3.29 -3.73
N MET A 52 -4.93 3.63 -2.83
CA MET A 52 -3.62 3.02 -2.67
C MET A 52 -3.02 3.41 -1.31
N ILE A 53 -2.11 2.57 -0.81
CA ILE A 53 -1.34 2.84 0.40
C ILE A 53 0.09 3.23 0.00
N VAL A 54 0.61 4.31 0.56
CA VAL A 54 1.99 4.75 0.36
C VAL A 54 2.78 4.50 1.62
N THR A 55 3.92 3.81 1.51
CA THR A 55 4.73 3.46 2.68
C THR A 55 6.19 3.88 2.55
N PRO A 56 6.82 4.33 3.66
CA PRO A 56 8.23 4.64 3.70
C PRO A 56 9.13 3.42 3.98
N CYS A 57 8.57 2.22 4.11
CA CYS A 57 9.31 1.03 4.50
C CYS A 57 9.10 -0.13 3.50
N PRO A 58 10.17 -0.72 2.95
CA PRO A 58 10.05 -1.81 1.97
C PRO A 58 9.43 -3.09 2.58
N VAL A 59 9.67 -3.34 3.87
CA VAL A 59 9.04 -4.47 4.59
C VAL A 59 7.54 -4.23 4.76
N CYS A 60 7.12 -2.98 5.02
CA CYS A 60 5.70 -2.65 5.07
C CYS A 60 5.05 -2.83 3.69
N GLN A 61 5.71 -2.41 2.61
CA GLN A 61 5.19 -2.58 1.25
C GLN A 61 4.93 -4.06 0.97
N MET A 62 5.97 -4.89 1.10
CA MET A 62 5.88 -6.32 0.83
C MET A 62 4.80 -6.99 1.68
N ASN A 63 4.77 -6.73 2.99
CA ASN A 63 3.83 -7.42 3.87
C ASN A 63 2.38 -7.01 3.63
N VAL A 64 2.12 -5.71 3.44
CA VAL A 64 0.74 -5.23 3.23
C VAL A 64 0.23 -5.63 1.85
N GLU A 65 1.12 -5.82 0.86
CA GLU A 65 0.75 -6.22 -0.50
C GLU A 65 0.59 -7.75 -0.66
N VAL A 66 1.60 -8.53 -0.28
CA VAL A 66 1.68 -9.96 -0.62
C VAL A 66 0.67 -10.82 0.15
N TYR A 67 0.32 -10.44 1.38
CA TYR A 67 -0.54 -11.26 2.23
C TYR A 67 -2.04 -10.98 2.10
N GLN A 68 -2.46 -10.07 1.20
CA GLN A 68 -3.89 -9.72 1.06
C GLN A 68 -4.75 -10.93 0.70
N ASP A 69 -4.27 -11.81 -0.18
CA ASP A 69 -5.01 -13.03 -0.56
C ASP A 69 -5.21 -13.97 0.63
N GLN A 70 -4.18 -14.13 1.48
CA GLN A 70 -4.27 -14.95 2.68
C GLN A 70 -5.22 -14.34 3.72
N ILE A 71 -5.15 -13.00 3.88
CA ILE A 71 -6.05 -12.24 4.75
C ILE A 71 -7.50 -12.38 4.26
N ASN A 72 -7.74 -12.24 2.96
CA ASN A 72 -9.04 -12.42 2.33
C ASN A 72 -9.61 -13.83 2.56
N ALA A 73 -8.79 -14.86 2.39
CA ALA A 73 -9.22 -16.24 2.64
C ALA A 73 -9.61 -16.50 4.11
N ARG A 74 -8.84 -15.92 5.05
CA ARG A 74 -9.01 -16.08 6.50
C ARG A 74 -10.19 -15.27 7.04
N TYR A 75 -10.22 -13.97 6.78
CA TYR A 75 -11.18 -13.03 7.35
C TYR A 75 -12.42 -12.82 6.46
N LYS A 76 -12.51 -13.52 5.33
CA LYS A 76 -13.61 -13.40 4.35
C LYS A 76 -13.78 -11.98 3.80
N THR A 77 -12.67 -11.26 3.69
CA THR A 77 -12.59 -9.92 3.08
C THR A 77 -12.31 -10.03 1.58
N LYS A 78 -12.36 -8.90 0.88
CA LYS A 78 -12.09 -8.81 -0.58
C LYS A 78 -11.15 -7.65 -0.89
N PHE A 79 -10.11 -7.49 -0.09
CA PHE A 79 -9.12 -6.44 -0.29
C PHE A 79 -8.32 -6.71 -1.55
N ASN A 80 -8.08 -5.64 -2.31
CA ASN A 80 -7.20 -5.65 -3.47
C ASN A 80 -6.56 -4.26 -3.58
N MET A 81 -5.89 -3.86 -2.51
CA MET A 81 -5.36 -2.51 -2.30
C MET A 81 -3.92 -2.43 -2.82
N PRO A 82 -3.63 -1.59 -3.82
CA PRO A 82 -2.26 -1.35 -4.24
C PRO A 82 -1.43 -0.73 -3.11
N VAL A 83 -0.20 -1.19 -2.93
CA VAL A 83 0.74 -0.64 -1.95
C VAL A 83 2.01 -0.22 -2.67
N VAL A 84 2.37 1.05 -2.57
CA VAL A 84 3.55 1.59 -3.25
C VAL A 84 4.55 2.11 -2.24
N TYR A 85 5.83 2.01 -2.58
CA TYR A 85 6.87 2.71 -1.86
C TYR A 85 6.86 4.19 -2.23
N TYR A 86 7.16 5.06 -1.26
CA TYR A 86 7.08 6.51 -1.48
C TYR A 86 7.92 7.01 -2.67
N SER A 87 9.08 6.39 -2.96
CA SER A 87 9.91 6.80 -4.10
C SER A 87 9.27 6.44 -5.44
N GLN A 88 8.39 5.44 -5.50
CA GLN A 88 7.63 5.11 -6.72
C GLN A 88 6.63 6.23 -7.01
N LEU A 89 5.90 6.69 -5.99
CA LEU A 89 5.02 7.86 -6.10
C LEU A 89 5.82 9.09 -6.56
N MET A 90 6.98 9.35 -5.94
CA MET A 90 7.83 10.48 -6.32
C MET A 90 8.32 10.38 -7.78
N SER A 91 8.70 9.19 -8.22
CA SER A 91 9.19 8.98 -9.59
C SER A 91 8.11 9.31 -10.62
N VAL A 92 6.88 8.88 -10.38
CA VAL A 92 5.74 9.20 -11.24
C VAL A 92 5.42 10.70 -11.19
N ALA A 93 5.43 11.31 -10.01
CA ALA A 93 5.24 12.76 -9.88
C ALA A 93 6.32 13.58 -10.61
N TYR A 94 7.52 13.02 -10.79
CA TYR A 94 8.62 13.60 -11.57
C TYR A 94 8.60 13.22 -13.06
N GLY A 95 7.51 12.62 -13.55
CA GLY A 95 7.31 12.33 -14.97
C GLY A 95 8.06 11.10 -15.48
N LYS A 96 8.39 10.14 -14.59
CA LYS A 96 8.96 8.85 -15.00
C LYS A 96 7.87 7.88 -15.45
N ASN A 97 8.21 7.03 -16.40
CA ASN A 97 7.30 6.00 -16.91
C ASN A 97 7.12 4.83 -15.93
N VAL A 98 6.21 3.90 -16.25
CA VAL A 98 5.89 2.71 -15.45
C VAL A 98 7.11 1.82 -15.15
N GLN A 99 8.02 1.66 -16.12
CA GLN A 99 9.21 0.81 -15.99
C GLN A 99 10.24 1.47 -15.08
N ASP A 100 10.56 2.73 -15.33
CA ASP A 100 11.54 3.51 -14.55
C ASP A 100 11.08 3.73 -13.10
N SER A 101 9.77 3.79 -12.88
CA SER A 101 9.17 3.91 -11.54
C SER A 101 9.02 2.56 -10.82
N GLY A 102 9.38 1.45 -11.46
CA GLY A 102 9.30 0.10 -10.88
C GLY A 102 7.87 -0.36 -10.58
N LEU A 103 6.86 0.24 -11.21
CA LEU A 103 5.46 -0.13 -11.00
C LEU A 103 5.13 -1.48 -11.64
N ASN A 104 5.86 -1.89 -12.67
CA ASN A 104 5.80 -3.21 -13.32
C ASN A 104 6.07 -4.41 -12.38
N GLY A 105 6.69 -4.19 -11.21
CA GLY A 105 7.03 -5.25 -10.25
C GLY A 105 6.00 -5.50 -9.14
N GLN A 106 4.91 -4.73 -9.09
CA GLN A 106 3.90 -4.86 -8.04
C GLN A 106 3.05 -6.11 -8.21
N VAL A 107 2.74 -6.76 -7.10
CA VAL A 107 1.81 -7.90 -7.02
C VAL A 107 0.39 -7.41 -7.24
N ILE A 108 0.02 -6.29 -6.61
CA ILE A 108 -1.27 -5.62 -6.81
C ILE A 108 -1.02 -4.32 -7.58
N ARG A 109 -1.43 -4.32 -8.85
CA ARG A 109 -1.21 -3.23 -9.81
C ARG A 109 -1.85 -1.92 -9.34
N ALA A 110 -1.04 -0.88 -9.15
CA ALA A 110 -1.53 0.48 -8.91
C ALA A 110 -1.99 1.15 -10.22
N LYS A 111 -3.08 0.64 -10.83
CA LYS A 111 -3.56 1.03 -12.17
C LYS A 111 -3.66 2.54 -12.38
N LYS A 112 -4.21 3.28 -11.41
CA LYS A 112 -4.33 4.74 -11.52
C LYS A 112 -2.98 5.44 -11.59
N LEU A 113 -1.99 4.94 -10.83
CA LEU A 113 -0.64 5.48 -10.86
C LEU A 113 0.08 5.08 -12.16
N GLU A 114 -0.18 3.88 -12.67
CA GLU A 114 0.30 3.43 -13.98
C GLU A 114 -0.28 4.26 -15.13
N ASP A 115 -1.56 4.61 -15.07
CA ASP A 115 -2.24 5.46 -16.07
C ASP A 115 -1.67 6.89 -16.07
N ILE A 116 -1.21 7.39 -14.91
CA ILE A 116 -0.52 8.68 -14.81
C ILE A 116 0.89 8.56 -15.43
N ALA A 117 1.62 7.49 -15.12
CA ALA A 117 2.97 7.25 -15.63
C ALA A 117 3.02 6.83 -17.11
N GLY A 118 1.90 6.41 -17.69
CA GLY A 118 1.77 6.01 -19.09
C GLY A 118 1.37 7.14 -20.05
N LYS A 119 1.12 8.35 -19.54
CA LYS A 119 0.93 9.58 -20.31
C LYS A 119 2.24 10.31 -20.50
#